data_AF-A0A4Y8R8K0-F1
#
_entry.id   AF-A0A4Y8R8K0-F1
#
_cell.length_a   1.000
_cell.length_b   1.000
_cell.length_c   1.000
_cell.angle_alpha   90.00
_cell.angle_beta   90.00
_cell.angle_gamma   90.00
#
_symmetry.space_group_name_H-M   'P 1'
#
loop_
_entity.id
_entity.type
_entity.pdbx_description
1 polymer ?
#
loop_
_entity_poly.entity_id
_entity_poly.type
_entity_poly.pdbx_seq_one_letter_code
_entity_poly.pdbx_strand_id
1 'polypeptide(L)'
;MSSSTPGGPWVVGLDVGGSGSRLLARRLPAAAGSGAGTDDVALSGRPVAIGPTGSDAADVVRDLLDALRAAVPALAADGVAAAAVGATGLASLVRDPAELHAALRTGLPPAEGLGVDGDPSVRPGPRTAVAADALTAHLGALGGRPGAVVAVGTGAIALGTDLRTVWHRVDGWGHLLGDLGSGSWIGAQGLRAAVAAHDGRDSGGSPALLAAAVARFGPVPSWPGQLYTRPDRAQVLASFTPDVAAAARADDTVARQVLAGAGTHLATTLAAALVDGVPPLAAATGGVLGIGPLLTDAFRARLAVLRPDVALVDPAGTPLDGALHLAARLATEPGSVVEHAPWLTLGDHAAPPTAVPPTAAPPTALPPGAPGTAPHPTTAEETP
;
A
#
# COMPACT_ATOMS: atom_id res chain seq x y z
N MET A 1 -29.49 -40.26 -6.57
CA MET A 1 -29.01 -39.00 -5.96
C MET A 1 -27.50 -39.14 -5.81
N SER A 2 -26.73 -38.58 -6.75
CA SER A 2 -25.27 -38.56 -6.62
C SER A 2 -24.93 -37.58 -5.50
N SER A 3 -24.44 -38.09 -4.38
CA SER A 3 -23.79 -37.27 -3.36
C SER A 3 -22.49 -36.74 -3.96
N SER A 4 -22.51 -35.53 -4.50
CA SER A 4 -21.27 -34.80 -4.77
C SER A 4 -20.58 -34.60 -3.43
N THR A 5 -19.38 -35.16 -3.28
CA THR A 5 -18.50 -34.86 -2.14
C THR A 5 -18.37 -33.34 -2.07
N PRO A 6 -18.69 -32.69 -0.92
CA PRO A 6 -18.54 -31.24 -0.81
C PRO A 6 -17.08 -30.87 -1.14
N GLY A 7 -16.91 -29.83 -1.95
CA GLY A 7 -15.59 -29.32 -2.27
C GLY A 7 -14.92 -28.75 -1.01
N GLY A 8 -13.60 -28.65 -1.00
CA GLY A 8 -12.90 -27.97 0.10
C GLY A 8 -13.34 -26.50 0.24
N PRO A 9 -13.12 -25.88 1.42
CA PRO A 9 -13.56 -24.52 1.68
C PRO A 9 -12.78 -23.51 0.84
N TRP A 10 -13.35 -22.32 0.68
CA TRP A 10 -12.72 -21.23 -0.06
C TRP A 10 -11.81 -20.38 0.83
N VAL A 11 -10.82 -19.76 0.21
CA VAL A 11 -10.08 -18.63 0.78
C VAL A 11 -10.15 -17.44 -0.17
N VAL A 12 -10.16 -16.23 0.38
CA VAL A 12 -10.33 -15.00 -0.39
C VAL A 12 -9.23 -14.00 -0.08
N GLY A 13 -8.49 -13.57 -1.10
CA GLY A 13 -7.52 -12.47 -1.02
C GLY A 13 -8.05 -11.24 -1.72
N LEU A 14 -7.85 -10.06 -1.13
CA LEU A 14 -8.19 -8.77 -1.71
C LEU A 14 -6.98 -7.83 -1.68
N ASP A 15 -6.83 -7.03 -2.73
CA ASP A 15 -5.86 -5.95 -2.86
C ASP A 15 -6.64 -4.68 -3.20
N VAL A 16 -6.76 -3.75 -2.25
CA VAL A 16 -7.56 -2.51 -2.41
C VAL A 16 -6.65 -1.28 -2.34
N GLY A 17 -6.56 -0.56 -3.46
CA GLY A 17 -5.60 0.52 -3.64
C GLY A 17 -6.15 1.73 -4.39
N GLY A 18 -5.37 2.83 -4.37
CA GLY A 18 -5.74 4.09 -5.02
C GLY A 18 -5.66 4.08 -6.55
N SER A 19 -5.13 3.01 -7.16
CA SER A 19 -5.09 2.81 -8.62
C SER A 19 -6.07 1.74 -9.13
N GLY A 20 -6.79 1.07 -8.22
CA GLY A 20 -7.70 -0.02 -8.54
C GLY A 20 -7.77 -1.03 -7.40
N SER A 21 -8.74 -1.92 -7.48
CA SER A 21 -8.94 -2.98 -6.49
C SER A 21 -9.15 -4.32 -7.15
N ARG A 22 -8.73 -5.40 -6.49
CA ARG A 22 -8.78 -6.76 -7.03
C ARG A 22 -9.15 -7.74 -5.95
N LEU A 23 -9.81 -8.83 -6.35
CA LEU A 23 -10.14 -9.96 -5.49
C LEU A 23 -9.76 -11.26 -6.21
N LEU A 24 -9.25 -12.22 -5.44
CA LEU A 24 -9.04 -13.59 -5.88
C LEU A 24 -9.62 -14.55 -4.84
N ALA A 25 -10.58 -15.36 -5.25
CA ALA A 25 -11.09 -16.47 -4.46
C ALA A 25 -10.51 -17.78 -5.00
N ARG A 26 -10.02 -18.64 -4.11
CA ARG A 26 -9.46 -19.94 -4.45
C ARG A 26 -10.07 -21.01 -3.58
N ARG A 27 -10.49 -22.11 -4.21
CA ARG A 27 -10.89 -23.32 -3.49
C ARG A 27 -9.67 -24.06 -2.95
N LEU A 28 -9.65 -24.36 -1.65
CA LEU A 28 -8.63 -25.22 -1.08
C LEU A 28 -8.91 -26.69 -1.46
N PRO A 29 -7.86 -27.51 -1.69
CA PRO A 29 -8.05 -28.93 -1.93
C PRO A 29 -8.79 -29.58 -0.75
N ALA A 30 -9.78 -30.43 -1.04
CA ALA A 30 -10.28 -31.36 -0.03
C ALA A 30 -9.12 -32.31 0.37
N ALA A 31 -9.06 -32.68 1.65
CA ALA A 31 -7.96 -33.50 2.18
C ALA A 31 -7.66 -34.73 1.28
N ALA A 32 -6.37 -34.88 0.95
CA ALA A 32 -5.71 -35.97 0.21
C ALA A 32 -6.61 -36.82 -0.73
N GLY A 33 -6.66 -36.47 -2.03
CA GLY A 33 -7.04 -37.44 -3.06
C GLY A 33 -7.68 -36.93 -4.35
N SER A 34 -8.12 -35.67 -4.45
CA SER A 34 -8.75 -35.16 -5.67
C SER A 34 -7.77 -34.35 -6.53
N GLY A 35 -7.69 -34.71 -7.81
CA GLY A 35 -6.81 -34.11 -8.81
C GLY A 35 -6.94 -32.59 -8.96
N ALA A 36 -5.85 -31.98 -9.40
CA ALA A 36 -5.61 -30.55 -9.47
C ALA A 36 -6.47 -29.85 -10.54
N GLY A 37 -7.58 -29.26 -10.11
CA GLY A 37 -8.18 -28.09 -10.73
C GLY A 37 -8.26 -27.00 -9.68
N THR A 38 -7.59 -25.87 -9.89
CA THR A 38 -7.77 -24.68 -9.06
C THR A 38 -9.00 -23.94 -9.57
N ASP A 39 -10.10 -24.01 -8.84
CA ASP A 39 -11.23 -23.11 -9.05
C ASP A 39 -10.82 -21.72 -8.53
N ASP A 40 -10.14 -20.96 -9.39
CA ASP A 40 -9.73 -19.59 -9.12
C ASP A 40 -10.72 -18.63 -9.78
N VAL A 41 -11.26 -17.69 -8.99
CA VAL A 41 -12.15 -16.64 -9.49
C VAL A 41 -11.53 -15.29 -9.16
N ALA A 42 -11.18 -14.55 -10.22
CA ALA A 42 -10.58 -13.23 -10.12
C ALA A 42 -11.60 -12.15 -10.51
N LEU A 43 -11.68 -11.10 -9.71
CA LEU A 43 -12.52 -9.92 -9.94
C LEU A 43 -11.70 -8.64 -9.84
N SER A 44 -12.15 -7.59 -10.51
CA SER A 44 -11.59 -6.24 -10.43
C SER A 44 -12.66 -5.26 -10.00
N GLY A 45 -12.25 -4.25 -9.25
CA GLY A 45 -13.10 -3.21 -8.69
C GLY A 45 -12.48 -1.83 -8.87
N ARG A 46 -13.27 -0.81 -8.52
CA ARG A 46 -12.84 0.58 -8.60
C ARG A 46 -11.68 0.89 -7.63
N PRO A 47 -10.92 1.97 -7.87
CA PRO A 47 -9.96 2.47 -6.89
C PRO A 47 -10.64 2.94 -5.60
N VAL A 48 -9.87 2.88 -4.51
CA VAL A 48 -10.21 3.49 -3.22
C VAL A 48 -10.11 5.02 -3.35
N ALA A 49 -11.14 5.71 -2.88
CA ALA A 49 -11.17 7.15 -2.73
C ALA A 49 -10.82 7.55 -1.30
N ILE A 50 -10.17 8.71 -1.16
CA ILE A 50 -9.84 9.32 0.13
C ILE A 50 -10.52 10.67 0.17
N GLY A 51 -11.44 10.82 1.12
CA GLY A 51 -12.20 12.05 1.35
C GLY A 51 -11.95 12.65 2.74
N PRO A 52 -12.65 13.74 3.07
CA PRO A 52 -12.55 14.42 4.37
C PRO A 52 -12.86 13.49 5.57
N THR A 53 -13.68 12.47 5.34
CA THR A 53 -14.13 11.50 6.35
C THR A 53 -13.22 10.29 6.48
N GLY A 54 -12.24 10.10 5.58
CA GLY A 54 -11.33 8.96 5.56
C GLY A 54 -11.33 8.22 4.22
N SER A 55 -10.87 6.97 4.25
CA SER A 55 -10.86 6.07 3.10
C SER A 55 -12.19 5.31 2.98
N ASP A 56 -12.67 5.12 1.75
CA ASP A 56 -13.86 4.31 1.44
C ASP A 56 -13.52 2.82 1.16
N ALA A 57 -12.36 2.35 1.61
CA ALA A 57 -11.88 0.99 1.31
C ALA A 57 -12.86 -0.11 1.74
N ALA A 58 -13.57 0.08 2.86
CA ALA A 58 -14.57 -0.88 3.31
C ALA A 58 -15.77 -0.99 2.34
N ASP A 59 -16.18 0.11 1.71
CA ASP A 59 -17.23 0.10 0.69
C ASP A 59 -16.76 -0.68 -0.54
N VAL A 60 -15.52 -0.42 -1.01
CA VAL A 60 -14.93 -1.14 -2.14
C VAL A 60 -14.80 -2.65 -1.87
N VAL A 61 -14.45 -3.03 -0.63
CA VAL A 61 -14.44 -4.44 -0.22
C VAL A 61 -15.85 -5.01 -0.32
N ARG A 62 -16.88 -4.36 0.22
CA ARG A 62 -18.26 -4.86 0.13
C ARG A 62 -18.72 -5.05 -1.31
N ASP A 63 -18.45 -4.08 -2.19
CA ASP A 63 -18.78 -4.19 -3.62
C ASP A 63 -18.13 -5.42 -4.28
N LEU A 64 -16.86 -5.69 -3.97
CA LEU A 64 -16.13 -6.87 -4.49
C LEU A 64 -16.68 -8.18 -3.93
N LEU A 65 -17.05 -8.22 -2.65
CA LEU A 65 -17.64 -9.41 -2.03
C LEU A 65 -19.04 -9.70 -2.59
N ASP A 66 -19.84 -8.66 -2.86
CA ASP A 66 -21.15 -8.79 -3.50
C ASP A 66 -21.01 -9.38 -4.91
N ALA A 67 -20.06 -8.86 -5.69
CA ALA A 67 -19.74 -9.38 -7.01
C ALA A 67 -19.24 -10.84 -6.94
N LEU A 68 -18.42 -11.18 -5.95
CA LEU A 68 -17.94 -12.56 -5.74
C LEU A 68 -19.09 -13.51 -5.43
N ARG A 69 -20.00 -13.14 -4.53
CA ARG A 69 -21.17 -13.97 -4.19
C ARG A 69 -22.08 -14.21 -5.41
N ALA A 70 -22.23 -13.20 -6.26
CA ALA A 70 -22.97 -13.34 -7.52
C ALA A 70 -22.24 -14.28 -8.51
N ALA A 71 -20.91 -14.18 -8.59
CA ALA A 71 -20.10 -14.98 -9.51
C ALA A 71 -19.91 -16.44 -9.05
N VAL A 72 -19.91 -16.70 -7.74
CA VAL A 72 -19.64 -18.01 -7.14
C VAL A 72 -20.75 -18.41 -6.16
N PRO A 73 -21.93 -18.83 -6.65
CA PRO A 73 -23.04 -19.26 -5.78
C PRO A 73 -22.67 -20.41 -4.83
N ALA A 74 -21.70 -21.24 -5.24
CA ALA A 74 -21.18 -22.36 -4.45
C ALA A 74 -20.55 -21.93 -3.10
N LEU A 75 -20.13 -20.66 -2.96
CA LEU A 75 -19.64 -20.11 -1.67
C LEU A 75 -20.65 -20.32 -0.54
N ALA A 76 -21.95 -20.24 -0.83
CA ALA A 76 -23.00 -20.42 0.19
C ALA A 76 -23.04 -21.84 0.76
N ALA A 77 -22.66 -22.85 -0.02
CA ALA A 77 -22.64 -24.25 0.40
C ALA A 77 -21.28 -24.67 0.95
N ASP A 78 -20.19 -24.25 0.30
CA ASP A 78 -18.83 -24.67 0.66
C ASP A 78 -18.21 -23.83 1.79
N GLY A 79 -18.68 -22.59 1.94
CA GLY A 79 -18.18 -21.61 2.90
C GLY A 79 -16.76 -21.14 2.64
N VAL A 80 -16.36 -20.12 3.41
CA VAL A 80 -15.04 -19.50 3.37
C VAL A 80 -14.34 -19.74 4.70
N ALA A 81 -13.13 -20.30 4.64
CA ALA A 81 -12.33 -20.56 5.84
C ALA A 81 -11.64 -19.29 6.35
N ALA A 82 -11.08 -18.50 5.43
CA ALA A 82 -10.38 -17.28 5.75
C ALA A 82 -10.43 -16.27 4.60
N ALA A 83 -10.38 -14.99 4.95
CA ALA A 83 -10.26 -13.89 4.02
C ALA A 83 -9.20 -12.90 4.48
N ALA A 84 -8.43 -12.35 3.55
CA ALA A 84 -7.43 -11.33 3.85
C ALA A 84 -7.51 -10.17 2.87
N VAL A 85 -7.30 -8.95 3.37
CA VAL A 85 -7.25 -7.74 2.55
C VAL A 85 -5.95 -6.99 2.78
N GLY A 86 -5.25 -6.67 1.69
CA GLY A 86 -4.21 -5.65 1.67
C GLY A 86 -4.84 -4.30 1.33
N ALA A 87 -4.75 -3.33 2.25
CA ALA A 87 -5.38 -2.03 2.07
C ALA A 87 -4.35 -0.90 2.05
N THR A 88 -4.46 -0.04 1.04
CA THR A 88 -3.61 1.15 0.96
C THR A 88 -3.92 2.12 2.08
N GLY A 89 -2.87 2.73 2.63
CA GLY A 89 -3.00 3.67 3.73
C GLY A 89 -3.46 3.05 5.06
N LEU A 90 -3.50 1.72 5.23
CA LEU A 90 -3.84 1.11 6.53
C LEU A 90 -2.92 1.60 7.65
N ALA A 91 -1.61 1.72 7.36
CA ALA A 91 -0.61 2.14 8.33
C ALA A 91 -0.65 3.64 8.69
N SER A 92 -1.48 4.46 8.02
CA SER A 92 -1.42 5.93 8.12
C SER A 92 -2.76 6.66 8.07
N LEU A 93 -3.77 6.12 7.38
CA LEU A 93 -5.00 6.82 6.96
C LEU A 93 -6.29 6.07 7.30
N VAL A 94 -6.23 4.75 7.50
CA VAL A 94 -7.36 3.98 8.00
C VAL A 94 -7.44 4.19 9.51
N ARG A 95 -8.59 4.70 9.97
CA ARG A 95 -8.79 5.05 11.39
C ARG A 95 -9.13 3.82 12.24
N ASP A 96 -9.78 2.83 11.65
CA ASP A 96 -10.21 1.61 12.34
C ASP A 96 -10.20 0.39 11.40
N PRO A 97 -9.21 -0.53 11.53
CA PRO A 97 -9.19 -1.80 10.81
C PRO A 97 -10.41 -2.69 11.06
N ALA A 98 -11.17 -2.48 12.15
CA ALA A 98 -12.33 -3.29 12.51
C ALA A 98 -13.45 -3.20 11.46
N GLU A 99 -13.58 -2.08 10.74
CA GLU A 99 -14.57 -1.95 9.67
C GLU A 99 -14.30 -2.90 8.50
N LEU A 100 -13.03 -3.07 8.14
CA LEU A 100 -12.61 -4.03 7.10
C LEU A 100 -12.82 -5.47 7.56
N HIS A 101 -12.47 -5.78 8.81
CA HIS A 101 -12.79 -7.09 9.39
C HIS A 101 -14.31 -7.36 9.39
N ALA A 102 -15.14 -6.38 9.74
CA ALA A 102 -16.60 -6.51 9.72
C ALA A 102 -17.15 -6.70 8.30
N ALA A 103 -16.61 -5.98 7.31
CA ALA A 103 -16.99 -6.15 5.91
C ALA A 103 -16.68 -7.58 5.41
N LEU A 104 -15.49 -8.10 5.71
CA LEU A 104 -15.10 -9.47 5.34
C LEU A 104 -15.99 -10.52 6.03
N ARG A 105 -16.25 -10.37 7.34
CA ARG A 105 -17.06 -11.34 8.10
C ARG A 105 -18.52 -11.35 7.69
N THR A 106 -19.11 -10.19 7.43
CA THR A 106 -20.54 -10.11 7.06
C THR A 106 -20.78 -10.39 5.59
N GLY A 107 -19.79 -10.13 4.72
CA GLY A 107 -19.89 -10.35 3.28
C GLY A 107 -19.62 -11.79 2.82
N LEU A 108 -19.11 -12.68 3.68
CA LEU A 108 -18.71 -14.04 3.31
C LEU A 108 -19.35 -15.11 4.22
N PRO A 109 -19.89 -16.19 3.65
CA PRO A 109 -20.41 -17.32 4.44
C PRO A 109 -19.25 -18.08 5.11
N PRO A 110 -19.36 -18.44 6.40
CA PRO A 110 -18.33 -19.25 7.08
C PRO A 110 -18.30 -20.68 6.54
N ALA A 111 -17.12 -21.31 6.52
CA ALA A 111 -17.02 -22.77 6.36
C ALA A 111 -17.43 -23.52 7.65
N GLU A 112 -17.96 -24.73 7.49
CA GLU A 112 -18.35 -25.59 8.61
C GLU A 112 -17.15 -25.94 9.51
N GLY A 113 -17.41 -26.15 10.82
CA GLY A 113 -16.38 -26.59 11.77
C GLY A 113 -15.42 -25.50 12.28
N LEU A 114 -15.64 -24.24 11.92
CA LEU A 114 -14.87 -23.08 12.42
C LEU A 114 -15.48 -22.42 13.68
N GLY A 115 -16.52 -23.04 14.25
CA GLY A 115 -17.21 -22.56 15.46
C GLY A 115 -16.44 -22.86 16.74
N VAL A 116 -16.62 -21.99 17.74
CA VAL A 116 -16.36 -22.31 19.15
C VAL A 116 -17.59 -23.03 19.69
N ASP A 117 -17.38 -24.08 20.49
CA ASP A 117 -18.45 -24.65 21.30
C ASP A 117 -19.03 -23.57 22.24
N GLY A 118 -20.29 -23.16 22.04
CA GLY A 118 -21.13 -22.70 23.16
C GLY A 118 -21.81 -21.32 23.14
N ASP A 119 -21.66 -20.43 22.14
CA ASP A 119 -22.44 -19.17 22.09
C ASP A 119 -23.25 -18.98 20.78
N PRO A 120 -24.58 -19.22 20.80
CA PRO A 120 -25.44 -19.04 19.64
C PRO A 120 -25.72 -17.57 19.26
N SER A 121 -25.25 -16.59 20.04
CA SER A 121 -25.40 -15.16 19.74
C SER A 121 -24.32 -14.62 18.79
N VAL A 122 -23.23 -15.37 18.60
CA VAL A 122 -22.12 -15.02 17.70
C VAL A 122 -22.32 -15.73 16.35
N ARG A 123 -22.52 -14.96 15.27
CA ARG A 123 -22.52 -15.54 13.92
C ARG A 123 -21.09 -15.95 13.56
N PRO A 124 -20.81 -17.24 13.28
CA PRO A 124 -19.49 -17.63 12.82
C PRO A 124 -19.20 -16.94 11.47
N GLY A 125 -18.05 -16.31 11.34
CA GLY A 125 -17.51 -15.76 10.09
C GLY A 125 -16.17 -16.40 9.75
N PRO A 126 -15.62 -16.19 8.54
CA PRO A 126 -14.26 -16.63 8.22
C PRO A 126 -13.23 -16.00 9.16
N ARG A 127 -12.03 -16.59 9.28
CA ARG A 127 -10.89 -15.86 9.87
C ARG A 127 -10.61 -14.67 8.99
N THR A 128 -10.25 -13.55 9.59
CA THR A 128 -9.97 -12.35 8.80
C THR A 128 -8.59 -11.80 9.11
N ALA A 129 -7.90 -11.35 8.08
CA ALA A 129 -6.65 -10.61 8.22
C ALA A 129 -6.76 -9.30 7.46
N VAL A 130 -6.45 -8.19 8.13
CA VAL A 130 -6.37 -6.87 7.51
C VAL A 130 -4.92 -6.44 7.57
N ALA A 131 -4.31 -6.28 6.40
CA ALA A 131 -2.90 -6.04 6.23
C ALA A 131 -2.67 -4.72 5.50
N ALA A 132 -1.56 -4.05 5.79
CA ALA A 132 -1.10 -2.94 4.98
C ALA A 132 -0.73 -3.46 3.58
N ASP A 133 -0.98 -2.67 2.55
CA ASP A 133 -0.57 -2.95 1.16
C ASP A 133 0.93 -3.28 1.05
N ALA A 134 1.79 -2.64 1.83
CA ALA A 134 3.22 -2.95 1.90
C ALA A 134 3.50 -4.39 2.36
N LEU A 135 2.70 -4.94 3.29
CA LEU A 135 2.85 -6.32 3.75
C LEU A 135 2.36 -7.31 2.70
N THR A 136 1.21 -7.06 2.04
CA THR A 136 0.74 -7.97 0.99
C THR A 136 1.63 -7.91 -0.24
N ALA A 137 2.17 -6.73 -0.60
CA ALA A 137 3.21 -6.60 -1.62
C ALA A 137 4.47 -7.41 -1.25
N HIS A 138 4.89 -7.36 0.02
CA HIS A 138 6.01 -8.14 0.53
C HIS A 138 5.78 -9.64 0.40
N LEU A 139 4.65 -10.12 0.94
CA LEU A 139 4.28 -11.54 0.91
C LEU A 139 4.12 -12.04 -0.53
N GLY A 140 3.55 -11.24 -1.42
CA GLY A 140 3.44 -11.56 -2.84
C GLY A 140 4.81 -11.70 -3.51
N ALA A 141 5.68 -10.69 -3.34
CA ALA A 141 6.99 -10.67 -3.97
C ALA A 141 7.92 -11.78 -3.46
N LEU A 142 7.89 -12.13 -2.17
CA LEU A 142 8.76 -13.17 -1.61
C LEU A 142 8.11 -14.55 -1.49
N GLY A 143 6.85 -14.71 -1.93
CA GLY A 143 6.12 -15.98 -1.83
C GLY A 143 5.85 -16.38 -0.37
N GLY A 144 5.50 -15.40 0.47
CA GLY A 144 5.21 -15.58 1.90
C GLY A 144 6.45 -15.82 2.78
N ARG A 145 7.66 -15.66 2.24
CA ARG A 145 8.91 -15.80 3.00
C ARG A 145 9.33 -14.47 3.63
N PRO A 146 10.03 -14.51 4.78
CA PRO A 146 10.64 -13.32 5.37
C PRO A 146 11.78 -12.76 4.52
N GLY A 147 12.09 -11.47 4.70
CA GLY A 147 13.11 -10.75 3.93
C GLY A 147 12.83 -9.25 3.90
N ALA A 148 13.16 -8.57 2.81
CA ALA A 148 12.79 -7.17 2.60
C ALA A 148 12.24 -6.92 1.20
N VAL A 149 11.21 -6.09 1.09
CA VAL A 149 10.63 -5.74 -0.21
C VAL A 149 10.47 -4.24 -0.31
N VAL A 150 10.90 -3.68 -1.44
CA VAL A 150 10.55 -2.31 -1.83
C VAL A 150 9.38 -2.36 -2.83
N ALA A 151 8.26 -1.75 -2.45
CA ALA A 151 7.10 -1.57 -3.30
C ALA A 151 7.11 -0.15 -3.86
N VAL A 152 7.06 -0.02 -5.19
CA VAL A 152 7.17 1.27 -5.88
C VAL A 152 6.07 1.47 -6.92
N GLY A 153 5.25 2.49 -6.68
CA GLY A 153 4.16 2.93 -7.56
C GLY A 153 4.09 4.45 -7.56
N THR A 154 2.91 5.01 -7.30
CA THR A 154 2.76 6.46 -7.07
C THR A 154 3.67 6.91 -5.93
N GLY A 155 3.69 6.17 -4.82
CA GLY A 155 4.64 6.31 -3.70
C GLY A 155 5.68 5.19 -3.67
N ALA A 156 6.57 5.20 -2.68
CA ALA A 156 7.57 4.15 -2.49
C ALA A 156 7.75 3.83 -1.00
N ILE A 157 7.79 2.56 -0.67
CA ILE A 157 7.97 2.07 0.70
C ILE A 157 8.75 0.76 0.67
N ALA A 158 9.65 0.56 1.64
CA ALA A 158 10.21 -0.75 1.91
C ALA A 158 9.78 -1.29 3.28
N LEU A 159 9.52 -2.60 3.33
CA LEU A 159 9.25 -3.34 4.56
C LEU A 159 10.21 -4.52 4.65
N GLY A 160 11.07 -4.48 5.67
CA GLY A 160 11.90 -5.61 6.11
C GLY A 160 11.27 -6.30 7.31
N THR A 161 11.11 -7.62 7.27
CA THR A 161 10.48 -8.36 8.36
C THR A 161 10.86 -9.84 8.37
N ASP A 162 10.92 -10.42 9.57
CA ASP A 162 11.00 -11.86 9.82
C ASP A 162 9.60 -12.52 9.87
N LEU A 163 8.54 -11.74 9.65
CA LEU A 163 7.11 -12.09 9.78
C LEU A 163 6.69 -12.51 11.20
N ARG A 164 7.50 -12.20 12.21
CA ARG A 164 7.23 -12.54 13.61
C ARG A 164 7.47 -11.35 14.52
N THR A 165 8.74 -10.97 14.71
CA THR A 165 9.18 -10.03 15.75
C THR A 165 9.83 -8.77 15.20
N VAL A 166 10.41 -8.84 14.01
CA VAL A 166 11.12 -7.73 13.37
C VAL A 166 10.23 -7.15 12.29
N TRP A 167 9.90 -5.86 12.41
CA TRP A 167 9.07 -5.12 11.45
C TRP A 167 9.68 -3.74 11.24
N HIS A 168 10.33 -3.55 10.10
CA HIS A 168 11.06 -2.34 9.81
C HIS A 168 10.58 -1.69 8.51
N ARG A 169 9.86 -0.57 8.65
CA ARG A 169 9.52 0.30 7.52
C ARG A 169 10.66 1.27 7.24
N VAL A 170 10.96 1.43 5.96
CA VAL A 170 11.75 2.54 5.42
C VAL A 170 10.96 3.26 4.35
N ASP A 171 11.02 4.60 4.36
CA ASP A 171 10.27 5.49 3.47
C ASP A 171 8.73 5.34 3.63
N GLY A 172 7.93 5.64 2.59
CA GLY A 172 6.47 5.64 2.65
C GLY A 172 5.89 6.81 3.45
N TRP A 173 6.60 7.94 3.50
CA TRP A 173 6.17 9.15 4.20
C TRP A 173 5.39 10.13 3.32
N GLY A 174 5.06 9.71 2.09
CA GLY A 174 4.35 10.51 1.11
C GLY A 174 5.27 11.43 0.31
N HIS A 175 4.82 11.79 -0.88
CA HIS A 175 5.53 12.62 -1.88
C HIS A 175 6.15 13.95 -1.40
N LEU A 176 5.80 14.45 -0.21
CA LEU A 176 6.40 15.66 0.37
C LEU A 176 7.64 15.36 1.23
N LEU A 177 7.65 14.24 1.95
CA LEU A 177 8.66 13.89 2.96
C LEU A 177 9.54 12.71 2.55
N GLY A 178 9.08 11.92 1.58
CA GLY A 178 9.75 10.70 1.13
C GLY A 178 9.23 10.28 -0.25
N ASP A 179 8.85 9.01 -0.37
CA ASP A 179 8.55 8.33 -1.63
C ASP A 179 9.69 8.48 -2.64
N LEU A 180 10.94 8.39 -2.17
CA LEU A 180 12.10 8.67 -3.01
C LEU A 180 12.23 7.61 -4.12
N GLY A 181 12.32 8.09 -5.36
CA GLY A 181 12.36 7.23 -6.54
C GLY A 181 10.99 6.65 -6.97
N SER A 182 9.90 7.01 -6.30
CA SER A 182 8.55 6.70 -6.76
C SER A 182 8.17 7.42 -8.06
N GLY A 183 7.00 7.09 -8.61
CA GLY A 183 6.42 7.84 -9.72
C GLY A 183 6.20 9.32 -9.35
N SER A 184 5.68 9.63 -8.15
CA SER A 184 5.49 11.02 -7.74
C SER A 184 6.82 11.76 -7.64
N TRP A 185 7.88 11.09 -7.18
CA TRP A 185 9.22 11.68 -7.14
C TRP A 185 9.76 11.91 -8.56
N ILE A 186 9.68 10.91 -9.46
CA ILE A 186 10.17 11.02 -10.84
C ILE A 186 9.46 12.16 -11.56
N GLY A 187 8.13 12.20 -11.52
CA GLY A 187 7.35 13.25 -12.14
C GLY A 187 7.62 14.64 -11.54
N ALA A 188 7.78 14.72 -10.21
CA ALA A 188 8.17 15.99 -9.57
C ALA A 188 9.54 16.48 -10.01
N GLN A 189 10.54 15.60 -10.14
CA GLN A 189 11.85 15.99 -10.68
C GLN A 189 11.74 16.41 -12.15
N GLY A 190 10.94 15.71 -12.95
CA GLY A 190 10.67 16.09 -14.34
C GLY A 190 10.06 17.48 -14.47
N LEU A 191 9.06 17.80 -13.64
CA LEU A 191 8.44 19.12 -13.61
C LEU A 191 9.39 20.21 -13.09
N ARG A 192 10.26 19.90 -12.11
CA ARG A 192 11.30 20.83 -11.67
C ARG A 192 12.30 21.13 -12.79
N ALA A 193 12.68 20.14 -13.59
CA ALA A 193 13.52 20.33 -14.76
C ALA A 193 12.84 21.16 -15.85
N ALA A 194 11.53 20.97 -16.05
CA ALA A 194 10.73 21.81 -16.93
C ALA A 194 10.71 23.29 -16.46
N VAL A 195 10.45 23.54 -15.17
CA VAL A 195 10.50 24.90 -14.60
C VAL A 195 11.90 25.51 -14.71
N ALA A 196 12.95 24.74 -14.46
CA ALA A 196 14.32 25.23 -14.60
C ALA A 196 14.64 25.69 -16.04
N ALA A 197 14.13 24.98 -17.05
CA ALA A 197 14.23 25.41 -18.46
C ALA A 197 13.39 26.67 -18.74
N HIS A 198 12.19 26.76 -18.17
CA HIS A 198 11.32 27.94 -18.32
C HIS A 198 11.96 29.21 -17.74
N ASP A 199 12.57 29.09 -16.56
CA ASP A 199 13.25 30.18 -15.86
C ASP A 199 14.58 30.59 -16.54
N GLY A 200 15.06 29.81 -17.52
CA GLY A 200 16.35 30.05 -18.19
C GLY A 200 17.56 29.74 -17.28
N ARG A 201 17.44 28.78 -16.36
CA ARG A 201 18.57 28.41 -15.48
C ARG A 201 19.68 27.71 -16.27
N ASP A 202 20.92 28.03 -15.95
CA ASP A 202 22.12 27.49 -16.62
C ASP A 202 22.32 25.97 -16.44
N SER A 203 21.61 25.33 -15.51
CA SER A 203 21.71 23.88 -15.25
C SER A 203 20.40 23.27 -14.77
N GLY A 204 20.28 21.95 -14.95
CA GLY A 204 19.12 21.17 -14.51
C GLY A 204 17.83 21.37 -15.32
N GLY A 205 17.85 22.23 -16.34
CA GLY A 205 16.73 22.45 -17.25
C GLY A 205 16.64 21.41 -18.37
N SER A 206 15.42 21.02 -18.75
CA SER A 206 15.17 20.23 -19.97
C SER A 206 14.09 20.89 -20.82
N PRO A 207 14.43 21.39 -22.03
CA PRO A 207 13.46 21.90 -22.98
C PRO A 207 12.43 20.85 -23.43
N ALA A 208 12.84 19.58 -23.53
CA ALA A 208 11.94 18.48 -23.89
C ALA A 208 10.89 18.23 -22.81
N LEU A 209 11.30 18.20 -21.53
CA LEU A 209 10.37 18.07 -20.41
C LEU A 209 9.49 19.30 -20.26
N LEU A 210 10.00 20.51 -20.54
CA LEU A 210 9.18 21.72 -20.59
C LEU A 210 8.08 21.62 -21.65
N ALA A 211 8.42 21.22 -22.87
CA ALA A 211 7.45 21.05 -23.95
C ALA A 211 6.36 20.02 -23.58
N ALA A 212 6.76 18.87 -23.03
CA ALA A 212 5.82 17.83 -22.59
C ALA A 212 4.92 18.31 -21.44
N ALA A 213 5.49 19.00 -20.45
CA ALA A 213 4.73 19.53 -19.32
C ALA A 213 3.74 20.62 -19.75
N VAL A 214 4.13 21.51 -20.67
CA VAL A 214 3.24 22.54 -21.22
C VAL A 214 2.09 21.91 -22.01
N ALA A 215 2.36 20.87 -22.80
CA ALA A 215 1.32 20.14 -23.53
C ALA A 215 0.29 19.49 -22.58
N ARG A 216 0.73 19.05 -21.40
CA ARG A 216 -0.11 18.34 -20.43
C ARG A 216 -0.86 19.24 -19.45
N PHE A 217 -0.20 20.28 -18.94
CA PHE A 217 -0.71 21.11 -17.85
C PHE A 217 -0.97 22.57 -18.25
N GLY A 218 -0.73 22.91 -19.52
CA GLY A 218 -0.83 24.28 -20.01
C GLY A 218 0.39 25.14 -19.62
N PRO A 219 0.29 26.47 -19.71
CA PRO A 219 1.44 27.36 -19.52
C PRO A 219 1.95 27.34 -18.07
N VAL A 220 3.27 27.39 -17.90
CA VAL A 220 3.96 27.28 -16.59
C VAL A 220 3.39 28.17 -15.49
N PRO A 221 3.05 29.45 -15.73
CA PRO A 221 2.48 30.32 -14.68
C PRO A 221 1.18 29.81 -14.06
N SER A 222 0.45 28.92 -14.74
CA SER A 222 -0.81 28.34 -14.24
C SER A 222 -0.60 27.15 -13.29
N TRP A 223 0.58 26.52 -13.29
CA TRP A 223 0.83 25.26 -12.58
C TRP A 223 0.67 25.36 -11.06
N PRO A 224 1.12 26.41 -10.35
CA PRO A 224 0.94 26.50 -8.90
C PRO A 224 -0.52 26.40 -8.48
N GLY A 225 -1.42 27.15 -9.14
CA GLY A 225 -2.86 27.11 -8.84
C GLY A 225 -3.50 25.76 -9.14
N GLN A 226 -3.01 25.05 -10.17
CA GLN A 226 -3.48 23.73 -10.54
C GLN A 226 -2.96 22.62 -9.64
N LEU A 227 -1.73 22.72 -9.11
CA LEU A 227 -1.10 21.63 -8.36
C LEU A 227 -1.29 21.75 -6.85
N TYR A 228 -1.14 22.95 -6.26
CA TYR A 228 -1.11 23.08 -4.80
C TYR A 228 -2.47 22.83 -4.12
N THR A 229 -3.57 23.08 -4.83
CA THR A 229 -4.94 22.98 -4.31
C THR A 229 -5.54 21.57 -4.40
N ARG A 230 -4.83 20.64 -5.04
CA ARG A 230 -5.35 19.31 -5.35
C ARG A 230 -5.21 18.33 -4.18
N PRO A 231 -6.20 17.46 -3.95
CA PRO A 231 -6.07 16.36 -2.99
C PRO A 231 -5.21 15.20 -3.54
N ASP A 232 -5.15 15.03 -4.86
CA ASP A 232 -4.48 13.92 -5.57
C ASP A 232 -3.08 14.29 -6.10
N ARG A 233 -2.37 15.19 -5.40
CA ARG A 233 -1.06 15.72 -5.83
C ARG A 233 -0.06 14.64 -6.22
N ALA A 234 0.06 13.58 -5.41
CA ALA A 234 1.00 12.50 -5.66
C ALA A 234 0.70 11.82 -7.01
N GLN A 235 -0.58 11.55 -7.30
CA GLN A 235 -1.03 10.93 -8.54
C GLN A 235 -0.79 11.85 -9.74
N VAL A 236 -1.07 13.16 -9.62
CA VAL A 236 -0.82 14.13 -10.69
C VAL A 236 0.67 14.20 -11.02
N LEU A 237 1.53 14.28 -10.00
CA LEU A 237 2.98 14.24 -10.19
C LEU A 237 3.39 12.93 -10.87
N ALA A 238 2.96 11.79 -10.34
CA ALA A 238 3.27 10.48 -10.90
C ALA A 238 2.82 10.32 -12.35
N SER A 239 1.75 11.00 -12.74
CA SER A 239 1.23 10.96 -14.11
C SER A 239 2.16 11.56 -15.16
N PHE A 240 3.20 12.31 -14.76
CA PHE A 240 4.25 12.84 -15.66
C PHE A 240 5.44 11.89 -15.82
N THR A 241 5.46 10.77 -15.10
CA THR A 241 6.52 9.74 -15.21
C THR A 241 6.70 9.20 -16.64
N PRO A 242 5.64 8.91 -17.41
CA PRO A 242 5.77 8.45 -18.79
C PRO A 242 6.47 9.46 -19.70
N ASP A 243 6.24 10.76 -19.50
CA ASP A 243 6.89 11.84 -20.25
C ASP A 243 8.39 11.92 -19.93
N VAL A 244 8.76 11.76 -18.66
CA VAL A 244 10.17 11.64 -18.25
C VAL A 244 10.83 10.43 -18.89
N ALA A 245 10.15 9.28 -18.89
CA ALA A 245 10.65 8.08 -19.54
C ALA A 245 10.80 8.25 -21.06
N ALA A 246 9.87 8.94 -21.72
CA ALA A 246 9.95 9.23 -23.14
C ALA A 246 11.13 10.16 -23.47
N ALA A 247 11.33 11.23 -22.70
CA ALA A 247 12.47 12.13 -22.86
C ALA A 247 13.80 11.38 -22.66
N ALA A 248 13.88 10.51 -21.65
CA ALA A 248 15.09 9.72 -21.40
C ALA A 248 15.43 8.76 -22.55
N ARG A 249 14.40 8.17 -23.20
CA ARG A 249 14.58 7.34 -24.42
C ARG A 249 15.03 8.15 -25.63
N ALA A 250 14.72 9.45 -25.65
CA ALA A 250 15.19 10.40 -26.66
C ALA A 250 16.52 11.07 -26.26
N ASP A 251 17.29 10.43 -25.37
CA ASP A 251 18.62 10.86 -24.92
C ASP A 251 18.67 12.21 -24.17
N ASP A 252 17.55 12.67 -23.61
CA ASP A 252 17.54 13.81 -22.70
C ASP A 252 18.36 13.48 -21.44
N THR A 253 19.45 14.22 -21.24
CA THR A 253 20.41 13.94 -20.16
C THR A 253 19.80 14.11 -18.77
N VAL A 254 18.95 15.10 -18.58
CA VAL A 254 18.31 15.37 -17.27
C VAL A 254 17.31 14.25 -16.95
N ALA A 255 16.48 13.86 -17.91
CA ALA A 255 15.53 12.77 -17.74
C ALA A 255 16.23 11.43 -17.41
N ARG A 256 17.36 11.13 -18.09
CA ARG A 256 18.18 9.94 -17.79
C ARG A 256 18.74 9.99 -16.36
N GLN A 257 19.23 11.15 -15.92
CA GLN A 257 19.71 11.35 -14.54
C GLN A 257 18.59 11.15 -13.51
N VAL A 258 17.39 11.65 -13.79
CA VAL A 258 16.22 11.45 -12.91
C VAL A 258 15.90 9.96 -12.76
N LEU A 259 15.85 9.19 -13.85
CA LEU A 259 15.55 7.76 -13.77
C LEU A 259 16.64 6.95 -13.04
N ALA A 260 17.91 7.24 -13.29
CA ALA A 260 19.02 6.60 -12.57
C ALA A 260 19.02 6.97 -11.08
N GLY A 261 18.71 8.24 -10.77
CA GLY A 261 18.53 8.72 -9.39
C GLY A 261 17.40 8.00 -8.67
N ALA A 262 16.27 7.78 -9.35
CA ALA A 262 15.16 7.01 -8.80
C ALA A 262 15.59 5.59 -8.40
N GLY A 263 16.30 4.88 -9.28
CA GLY A 263 16.84 3.55 -8.97
C GLY A 263 17.78 3.55 -7.76
N THR A 264 18.66 4.56 -7.67
CA THR A 264 19.59 4.74 -6.54
C THR A 264 18.85 4.98 -5.22
N HIS A 265 17.78 5.78 -5.23
CA HIS A 265 16.95 6.02 -4.06
C HIS A 265 16.26 4.74 -3.60
N LEU A 266 15.61 4.02 -4.52
CA LEU A 266 14.94 2.75 -4.21
C LEU A 266 15.90 1.71 -3.61
N ALA A 267 17.12 1.64 -4.13
CA ALA A 267 18.15 0.74 -3.60
C ALA A 267 18.58 1.11 -2.18
N THR A 268 18.71 2.41 -1.92
CA THR A 268 19.05 2.92 -0.58
C THR A 268 17.92 2.63 0.42
N THR A 269 16.68 2.85 0.01
CA THR A 269 15.47 2.53 0.79
C THR A 269 15.39 1.04 1.11
N LEU A 270 15.60 0.16 0.12
CA LEU A 270 15.60 -1.28 0.34
C LEU A 270 16.75 -1.74 1.23
N ALA A 271 17.97 -1.23 1.01
CA ALA A 271 19.15 -1.59 1.80
C ALA A 271 18.96 -1.27 3.29
N ALA A 272 18.32 -0.14 3.60
CA ALA A 272 18.01 0.26 4.97
C ALA A 272 16.92 -0.61 5.61
N ALA A 273 16.03 -1.23 4.82
CA ALA A 273 14.99 -2.11 5.35
C ALA A 273 15.55 -3.44 5.91
N LEU A 274 16.75 -3.83 5.47
CA LEU A 274 17.41 -5.08 5.81
C LEU A 274 18.20 -4.96 7.13
N VAL A 275 17.53 -4.64 8.23
CA VAL A 275 18.14 -4.54 9.57
C VAL A 275 18.45 -5.92 10.17
N ASP A 276 19.17 -5.96 11.29
CA ASP A 276 19.46 -7.20 12.02
C ASP A 276 18.17 -7.97 12.33
N GLY A 277 18.21 -9.28 12.10
CA GLY A 277 17.05 -10.18 12.24
C GLY A 277 16.19 -10.31 10.98
N VAL A 278 16.33 -9.42 10.00
CA VAL A 278 15.72 -9.58 8.68
C VAL A 278 16.59 -10.50 7.82
N PRO A 279 16.06 -11.60 7.24
CA PRO A 279 16.84 -12.47 6.36
C PRO A 279 17.39 -11.70 5.15
N PRO A 280 18.60 -12.05 4.65
CA PRO A 280 19.24 -11.37 3.52
C PRO A 280 18.65 -11.80 2.17
N LEU A 281 17.32 -11.71 2.05
CA LEU A 281 16.52 -12.00 0.87
C LEU A 281 15.72 -10.75 0.55
N ALA A 282 15.80 -10.27 -0.68
CA ALA A 282 15.09 -9.06 -1.08
C ALA A 282 14.42 -9.17 -2.44
N ALA A 283 13.35 -8.39 -2.63
CA ALA A 283 12.70 -8.20 -3.92
C ALA A 283 12.26 -6.75 -4.11
N ALA A 284 12.01 -6.37 -5.36
CA ALA A 284 11.37 -5.11 -5.71
C ALA A 284 10.10 -5.41 -6.50
N THR A 285 9.02 -4.66 -6.25
CA THR A 285 7.75 -4.83 -6.96
C THR A 285 7.08 -3.48 -7.24
N GLY A 286 6.23 -3.45 -8.26
CA GLY A 286 5.41 -2.28 -8.60
C GLY A 286 5.72 -1.68 -9.98
N GLY A 287 4.77 -0.88 -10.48
CA GLY A 287 4.70 -0.48 -11.89
C GLY A 287 5.84 0.43 -12.36
N VAL A 288 6.47 1.20 -11.45
CA VAL A 288 7.58 2.10 -11.79
C VAL A 288 8.81 1.33 -12.28
N LEU A 289 8.99 0.07 -11.86
CA LEU A 289 10.07 -0.79 -12.35
C LEU A 289 9.93 -1.08 -13.85
N GLY A 290 8.71 -1.00 -14.40
CA GLY A 290 8.44 -1.18 -15.82
C GLY A 290 8.89 -0.02 -16.72
N ILE A 291 9.42 1.08 -16.17
CA ILE A 291 9.93 2.22 -16.96
C ILE A 291 11.11 1.81 -17.85
N GLY A 292 11.97 0.92 -17.34
CA GLY A 292 13.05 0.31 -18.10
C GLY A 292 14.42 0.33 -17.41
N PRO A 293 15.47 -0.09 -18.16
CA PRO A 293 16.78 -0.45 -17.62
C PRO A 293 17.52 0.70 -16.91
N LEU A 294 17.32 1.95 -17.34
CA LEU A 294 17.97 3.11 -16.69
C LEU A 294 17.69 3.18 -15.18
N LEU A 295 16.47 2.82 -14.77
CA LEU A 295 16.09 2.77 -13.36
C LEU A 295 16.51 1.44 -12.73
N THR A 296 16.17 0.31 -13.35
CA THR A 296 16.39 -1.01 -12.74
C THR A 296 17.86 -1.37 -12.62
N ASP A 297 18.70 -0.97 -13.57
CA ASP A 297 20.14 -1.24 -13.54
C ASP A 297 20.83 -0.38 -12.47
N ALA A 298 20.45 0.90 -12.37
CA ALA A 298 20.93 1.78 -11.30
C ALA A 298 20.54 1.26 -9.91
N PHE A 299 19.30 0.76 -9.78
CA PHE A 299 18.83 0.09 -8.57
C PHE A 299 19.68 -1.14 -8.23
N ARG A 300 19.84 -2.08 -9.17
CA ARG A 300 20.61 -3.31 -8.95
C ARG A 300 22.07 -3.02 -8.62
N ALA A 301 22.70 -2.11 -9.37
CA ALA A 301 24.10 -1.72 -9.15
C ALA A 301 24.29 -1.07 -7.77
N ARG A 302 23.40 -0.16 -7.38
CA ARG A 302 23.50 0.49 -6.06
C ARG A 302 23.26 -0.49 -4.93
N LEU A 303 22.28 -1.39 -5.04
CA LEU A 303 21.99 -2.38 -4.01
C LEU A 303 23.16 -3.34 -3.82
N ALA A 304 23.78 -3.82 -4.90
CA ALA A 304 24.94 -4.71 -4.84
C ALA A 304 26.13 -4.08 -4.09
N VAL A 305 26.32 -2.76 -4.19
CA VAL A 305 27.34 -2.03 -3.42
C VAL A 305 26.96 -1.89 -1.95
N LEU A 306 25.70 -1.59 -1.66
CA LEU A 306 25.23 -1.36 -0.29
C LEU A 306 25.10 -2.64 0.52
N ARG A 307 24.68 -3.73 -0.13
CA ARG A 307 24.32 -5.01 0.48
C ARG A 307 24.77 -6.19 -0.38
N PRO A 308 26.10 -6.41 -0.49
CA PRO A 308 26.65 -7.53 -1.25
C PRO A 308 26.28 -8.90 -0.67
N ASP A 309 25.81 -8.94 0.58
CA ASP A 309 25.34 -10.13 1.30
C ASP A 309 23.91 -10.56 0.94
N VAL A 310 23.15 -9.72 0.23
CA VAL A 310 21.71 -9.92 0.01
C VAL A 310 21.42 -10.58 -1.33
N ALA A 311 20.59 -11.61 -1.29
CA ALA A 311 20.01 -12.23 -2.49
C ALA A 311 18.82 -11.40 -2.99
N LEU A 312 19.03 -10.62 -4.06
CA LEU A 312 17.94 -9.96 -4.78
C LEU A 312 17.28 -10.97 -5.74
N VAL A 313 16.00 -11.27 -5.53
CA VAL A 313 15.21 -12.18 -6.37
C VAL A 313 14.16 -11.43 -7.15
N ASP A 314 13.73 -12.02 -8.27
CA ASP A 314 12.56 -11.54 -8.98
C ASP A 314 11.29 -11.82 -8.16
N PRO A 315 10.27 -10.92 -8.20
CA PRO A 315 9.06 -11.09 -7.42
C PRO A 315 8.30 -12.34 -7.87
N ALA A 316 7.94 -13.20 -6.92
CA ALA A 316 7.18 -14.43 -7.17
C ALA A 316 5.71 -14.18 -7.50
N GLY A 317 5.17 -13.02 -7.12
CA GLY A 317 3.77 -12.68 -7.29
C GLY A 317 3.46 -11.21 -6.98
N THR A 318 2.17 -10.91 -7.01
CA THR A 318 1.58 -9.59 -6.84
C THR A 318 1.09 -9.37 -5.40
N PRO A 319 0.73 -8.14 -5.00
CA PRO A 319 0.10 -7.91 -3.70
C PRO A 319 -1.17 -8.74 -3.47
N LEU A 320 -1.94 -9.01 -4.54
CA LEU A 320 -3.12 -9.89 -4.48
C LEU A 320 -2.72 -11.34 -4.12
N ASP A 321 -1.62 -11.84 -4.69
CA ASP A 321 -1.08 -13.16 -4.33
C ASP A 321 -0.62 -13.19 -2.88
N GLY A 322 -0.07 -12.08 -2.36
CA GLY A 322 0.29 -11.96 -0.95
C GLY A 322 -0.90 -11.97 -0.01
N ALA A 323 -1.99 -11.27 -0.36
CA ALA A 323 -3.24 -11.33 0.38
C ALA A 323 -3.81 -12.76 0.38
N LEU A 324 -3.77 -13.44 -0.76
CA LEU A 324 -4.24 -14.83 -0.85
C LEU A 324 -3.36 -15.80 -0.04
N HIS A 325 -2.03 -15.62 -0.04
CA HIS A 325 -1.13 -16.39 0.83
C HIS A 325 -1.47 -16.20 2.30
N LEU A 326 -1.77 -14.96 2.71
CA LEU A 326 -2.14 -14.65 4.08
C LEU A 326 -3.48 -15.33 4.46
N ALA A 327 -4.49 -15.28 3.60
CA ALA A 327 -5.75 -15.98 3.80
C ALA A 327 -5.55 -17.51 3.87
N ALA A 328 -4.76 -18.09 2.97
CA ALA A 328 -4.47 -19.52 2.96
C ALA A 328 -3.76 -19.98 4.24
N ARG A 329 -2.71 -19.27 4.67
CA ARG A 329 -2.01 -19.57 5.93
C ARG A 329 -2.93 -19.44 7.13
N LEU A 330 -3.77 -18.42 7.14
CA LEU A 330 -4.73 -18.22 8.22
C LEU A 330 -5.73 -19.38 8.28
N ALA A 331 -6.14 -19.94 7.15
CA ALA A 331 -7.04 -21.10 7.09
C ALA A 331 -6.35 -22.41 7.53
N THR A 332 -5.11 -22.68 7.09
CA THR A 332 -4.45 -23.98 7.28
C THR A 332 -3.56 -24.06 8.52
N GLU A 333 -2.90 -22.95 8.87
CA GLU A 333 -1.93 -22.87 9.96
C GLU A 333 -2.09 -21.55 10.74
N PRO A 334 -3.24 -21.31 11.43
CA PRO A 334 -3.55 -20.00 12.01
C PRO A 334 -2.46 -19.48 12.97
N GLY A 335 -1.82 -20.37 13.75
CA GLY A 335 -0.75 -19.99 14.68
C GLY A 335 0.57 -19.59 14.03
N SER A 336 0.70 -19.74 12.70
CA SER A 336 1.85 -19.25 11.94
C SER A 336 1.76 -17.76 11.60
N VAL A 337 0.56 -17.19 11.67
CA VAL A 337 0.30 -15.78 11.35
C VAL A 337 0.31 -14.98 12.65
N VAL A 338 1.28 -14.07 12.77
CA VAL A 338 1.48 -13.26 13.98
C VAL A 338 0.93 -11.86 13.74
N GLU A 339 -0.03 -11.45 14.55
CA GLU A 339 -0.55 -10.08 14.54
C GLU A 339 0.58 -9.08 14.86
N HIS A 340 0.62 -7.97 14.13
CA HIS A 340 1.54 -6.88 14.42
C HIS A 340 0.98 -5.55 13.89
N ALA A 341 0.26 -4.81 14.73
CA ALA A 341 -0.23 -3.49 14.38
C ALA A 341 0.94 -2.51 14.09
N PRO A 342 0.83 -1.60 13.11
CA PRO A 342 -0.31 -1.40 12.21
C PRO A 342 -0.22 -2.23 10.90
N TRP A 343 0.74 -3.15 10.78
CA TRP A 343 1.01 -3.89 9.53
C TRP A 343 0.02 -5.01 9.25
N LEU A 344 -0.47 -5.65 10.32
CA LEU A 344 -1.37 -6.78 10.26
C LEU A 344 -2.23 -6.81 11.53
N THR A 345 -3.54 -6.85 11.36
CA THR A 345 -4.52 -7.17 12.41
C THR A 345 -5.27 -8.44 12.05
N LEU A 346 -5.57 -9.26 13.05
CA LEU A 346 -6.29 -10.51 12.92
C LEU A 346 -7.67 -10.37 13.55
N GLY A 347 -8.67 -10.88 12.85
CA GLY A 347 -10.02 -10.94 13.33
C GLY A 347 -10.41 -12.38 13.57
N ASP A 348 -10.68 -12.70 14.84
CA ASP A 348 -11.17 -14.01 15.25
C ASP A 348 -12.55 -14.34 14.66
N HIS A 349 -12.85 -15.63 14.59
CA HIS A 349 -14.16 -16.19 14.22
C HIS A 349 -15.27 -15.88 15.22
N ALA A 350 -14.90 -15.55 16.46
CA ALA A 350 -15.79 -15.55 17.62
C ALA A 350 -16.04 -14.15 18.23
N ALA A 351 -15.32 -13.12 17.78
CA ALA A 351 -15.46 -11.80 18.37
C ALA A 351 -16.67 -11.07 17.76
N PRO A 352 -17.64 -10.58 18.56
CA PRO A 352 -18.59 -9.59 18.07
C PRO A 352 -17.80 -8.35 17.59
N PRO A 353 -18.35 -7.54 16.66
CA PRO A 353 -17.75 -6.25 16.34
C PRO A 353 -17.64 -5.45 17.64
N THR A 354 -16.43 -5.24 18.14
CA THR A 354 -16.21 -4.49 19.37
C THR A 354 -16.68 -3.08 19.14
N ALA A 355 -17.65 -2.63 19.95
CA ALA A 355 -17.88 -1.20 20.11
C ALA A 355 -16.57 -0.57 20.63
N VAL A 356 -16.10 0.44 19.91
CA VAL A 356 -14.91 1.23 20.25
C VAL A 356 -15.05 1.72 21.71
N PRO A 357 -14.09 1.46 22.61
CA PRO A 357 -14.08 2.15 23.90
C PRO A 357 -13.93 3.64 23.61
N PRO A 358 -14.73 4.53 24.22
CA PRO A 358 -14.65 5.96 23.94
C PRO A 358 -13.22 6.42 24.17
N THR A 359 -12.60 6.95 23.11
CA THR A 359 -11.29 7.57 23.17
C THR A 359 -11.32 8.59 24.30
N ALA A 360 -10.37 8.47 25.24
CA ALA A 360 -10.19 9.49 26.26
C ALA A 360 -10.14 10.85 25.58
N ALA A 361 -10.97 11.78 26.04
CA ALA A 361 -11.04 13.13 25.50
C ALA A 361 -9.62 13.73 25.42
N PRO A 362 -9.28 14.45 24.34
CA PRO A 362 -7.99 15.13 24.27
C PRO A 362 -7.85 16.05 25.50
N PRO A 363 -6.64 16.21 26.06
CA PRO A 363 -6.43 17.13 27.16
C PRO A 363 -6.96 18.50 26.74
N THR A 364 -7.85 19.03 27.59
CA THR A 364 -8.53 20.31 27.42
C THR A 364 -7.50 21.37 27.06
N ALA A 365 -7.79 22.14 26.02
CA ALA A 365 -6.99 23.28 25.60
C ALA A 365 -6.63 24.17 26.80
N LEU A 366 -5.36 24.55 26.90
CA LEU A 366 -4.89 25.60 27.80
C LEU A 366 -5.81 26.84 27.64
N PRO A 367 -6.31 27.42 28.73
CA PRO A 367 -7.17 28.59 28.64
C PRO A 367 -6.40 29.76 28.00
N PRO A 368 -7.07 30.62 27.23
CA PRO A 368 -6.44 31.78 26.61
C PRO A 368 -5.87 32.69 27.71
N GLY A 369 -4.58 33.01 27.58
CA GLY A 369 -3.89 33.93 28.47
C GLY A 369 -4.61 35.28 28.54
N ALA A 370 -4.85 35.76 29.76
CA ALA A 370 -5.39 37.08 30.02
C ALA A 370 -4.45 38.17 29.44
N PRO A 371 -4.99 39.31 28.95
CA PRO A 371 -4.17 40.40 28.46
C PRO A 371 -3.45 41.07 29.64
N GLY A 372 -2.12 40.93 29.67
CA GLY A 372 -1.27 41.68 30.58
C GLY A 372 -1.25 43.15 30.19
N THR A 373 -1.90 43.98 31.00
CA THR A 373 -1.73 45.43 31.04
C THR A 373 -0.32 45.76 31.53
N ALA A 374 0.53 46.26 30.64
CA ALA A 374 1.76 46.93 31.02
C ALA A 374 1.47 48.44 31.19
N PRO A 375 1.82 49.07 32.33
CA PRO A 375 1.76 50.52 32.45
C PRO A 375 3.01 51.16 31.82
N HIS A 376 2.78 52.14 30.95
CA HIS A 376 3.76 53.15 30.57
C HIS A 376 4.11 54.03 31.78
N PRO A 377 5.39 54.34 32.03
CA PRO A 377 5.77 55.57 32.69
C PRO A 377 6.10 56.64 31.64
N THR A 378 5.36 57.74 31.70
CA THR A 378 5.68 59.03 31.08
C THR A 378 6.68 59.79 31.96
N THR A 379 7.66 60.43 31.32
CA THR A 379 8.28 61.74 31.66
C THR A 379 9.36 62.02 30.60
N ALA A 380 9.14 62.99 29.70
CA ALA A 380 9.65 64.38 29.72
C ALA A 380 11.14 64.45 29.32
N GLU A 381 11.47 64.96 28.12
CA GLU A 381 12.05 66.32 27.87
C GLU A 381 13.54 66.37 28.33
N GLU A 382 14.57 66.66 27.53
CA GLU A 382 14.83 67.78 26.63
C GLU A 382 15.94 67.42 25.60
N THR A 383 15.87 68.08 24.44
CA THR A 383 16.90 68.25 23.38
C THR A 383 18.06 69.17 23.88
N PRO A 384 19.18 69.44 23.13
CA PRO A 384 19.38 69.46 21.67
C PRO A 384 20.20 68.32 21.08
#